data_AF-A0A4P6XL50-F1
#
_entry.id   AF-A0A4P6XL50-F1
#
_cell.length_a   1.000
_cell.length_b   1.000
_cell.length_c   1.000
_cell.angle_alpha   90.00
_cell.angle_beta   90.00
_cell.angle_gamma   90.00
#
_symmetry.space_group_name_H-M   'P 1'
#
loop_
_entity.id
_entity.type
_entity.pdbx_description
1 polymer ?
#
loop_
_entity_poly.entity_id
_entity_poly.type
_entity_poly.pdbx_seq_one_letter_code
_entity_poly.pdbx_strand_id
1 'polypeptide(L)'
;MSYPSYVNNEPPTVTLKEYDSAPWAGTTCVDKRNTGYVIVVMEKPEQVVAKVHPDDSKTLDTIFKSAHQDFSDQLVEHKGKVPRK
;
A
#
# COMPACT_ATOMS: atom_id res chain seq x y z
N MET A 1 -20.15 6.84 5.17
CA MET A 1 -18.71 7.03 4.88
C MET A 1 -18.58 7.30 3.40
N SER A 2 -17.79 8.30 3.01
CA SER A 2 -17.62 8.69 1.60
C SER A 2 -16.13 8.78 1.29
N TYR A 3 -15.75 8.30 0.11
CA TYR A 3 -14.41 8.48 -0.44
C TYR A 3 -14.20 9.94 -0.85
N PRO A 4 -12.95 10.42 -0.88
CA PRO A 4 -12.69 11.78 -1.27
C PRO A 4 -13.07 11.98 -2.74
N SER A 5 -13.63 13.15 -3.04
CA SER A 5 -14.10 13.48 -4.40
C SER A 5 -12.91 13.58 -5.35
N TYR A 6 -13.15 13.16 -6.59
CA TYR A 6 -12.15 13.28 -7.65
C TYR A 6 -11.99 14.75 -8.01
N VAL A 7 -10.74 15.18 -8.17
CA VAL A 7 -10.39 16.53 -8.59
C VAL A 7 -9.99 16.43 -10.06
N ASN A 8 -10.70 17.13 -10.96
CA ASN A 8 -10.45 17.07 -12.42
C ASN A 8 -10.53 15.65 -13.02
N ASN A 9 -11.50 14.83 -12.57
CA ASN A 9 -11.62 13.41 -12.94
C ASN A 9 -10.43 12.52 -12.52
N GLU A 10 -9.52 13.04 -11.71
CA GLU A 10 -8.43 12.27 -11.13
C GLU A 10 -8.67 12.02 -9.63
N PRO A 11 -8.25 10.87 -9.10
CA PRO A 11 -8.26 10.65 -7.66
C PRO A 11 -7.34 11.69 -6.99
N PRO A 12 -7.77 12.27 -5.85
CA PRO A 12 -7.00 13.29 -5.16
C PRO A 12 -5.69 12.72 -4.64
N THR A 13 -4.70 13.58 -4.50
CA THR A 13 -3.43 13.24 -3.86
C THR A 13 -3.53 13.53 -2.37
N VAL A 14 -3.15 12.59 -1.53
CA VAL A 14 -3.13 12.71 -0.06
C VAL A 14 -1.78 12.27 0.49
N THR A 15 -1.38 12.85 1.62
CA THR A 15 -0.23 12.38 2.41
C THR A 15 -0.60 11.15 3.25
N LEU A 16 0.40 10.39 3.70
CA LEU A 16 0.18 9.27 4.63
C LEU A 16 -0.45 9.72 5.94
N LYS A 17 -0.14 10.94 6.39
CA LYS A 17 -0.71 11.50 7.61
C LYS A 17 -2.21 11.79 7.46
N GLU A 18 -2.61 12.35 6.32
CA GLU A 18 -4.02 12.57 6.01
C GLU A 18 -4.77 11.25 5.84
N TYR A 19 -4.11 10.26 5.22
CA TYR A 19 -4.65 8.92 5.09
C TYR A 19 -4.89 8.25 6.45
N ASP A 20 -3.91 8.29 7.36
CA ASP A 20 -4.01 7.67 8.69
C ASP A 20 -5.18 8.23 9.53
N SER A 21 -5.50 9.52 9.35
CA SER A 21 -6.63 10.19 10.02
C SER A 21 -7.95 10.09 9.25
N ALA A 22 -7.96 9.50 8.06
CA ALA A 22 -9.13 9.48 7.21
C ALA A 22 -10.18 8.46 7.69
N PRO A 23 -11.47 8.82 7.75
CA PRO A 23 -12.52 7.90 8.20
C PRO A 23 -12.72 6.70 7.26
N TRP A 24 -12.25 6.79 6.01
CA TRP A 24 -12.31 5.73 5.01
C TRP A 24 -11.09 4.79 5.04
N ALA A 25 -10.04 5.12 5.80
CA ALA A 25 -8.79 4.36 5.87
C ALA A 25 -8.98 2.90 6.29
N GLY A 26 -9.93 2.63 7.20
CA GLY A 26 -10.23 1.28 7.66
C GLY A 26 -10.85 0.35 6.60
N THR A 27 -11.30 0.89 5.47
CA THR A 27 -11.89 0.13 4.35
C THR A 27 -11.01 0.11 3.10
N THR A 28 -9.80 0.65 3.21
CA THR A 28 -8.89 0.86 2.08
C THR A 28 -7.50 0.37 2.43
N CYS A 29 -6.67 0.15 1.41
CA CYS A 29 -5.27 -0.20 1.59
C CYS A 29 -4.38 0.55 0.60
N VAL A 30 -3.11 0.71 0.97
CA VAL A 30 -2.09 1.25 0.09
C VAL A 30 -1.60 0.13 -0.83
N ASP A 31 -1.58 0.40 -2.13
CA ASP A 31 -1.15 -0.52 -3.16
C ASP A 31 -0.05 0.12 -4.02
N LYS A 32 0.90 -0.71 -4.47
CA LYS A 32 2.03 -0.27 -5.29
C LYS A 32 1.72 -0.51 -6.75
N ARG A 33 1.69 0.57 -7.55
CA ARG A 33 1.49 0.54 -9.00
C ARG A 33 2.72 1.08 -9.72
N ASN A 34 2.80 0.86 -11.03
CA ASN A 34 3.92 1.32 -11.87
C ASN A 34 4.14 2.84 -11.81
N THR A 35 3.08 3.61 -11.51
CA THR A 35 3.11 5.07 -11.44
C THR A 35 3.35 5.62 -10.02
N GLY A 36 3.45 4.76 -9.01
CA GLY A 36 3.62 5.14 -7.61
C GLY A 36 2.66 4.41 -6.68
N TYR A 37 2.44 5.00 -5.51
CA TYR A 37 1.55 4.45 -4.49
C TYR A 37 0.15 5.03 -4.60
N VAL A 38 -0.84 4.15 -4.55
CA VAL A 38 -2.26 4.51 -4.62
C VAL A 38 -2.99 3.90 -3.44
N ILE A 39 -4.10 4.51 -3.06
CA ILE A 39 -5.00 3.95 -2.05
C ILE A 39 -6.22 3.39 -2.76
N VAL A 40 -6.53 2.14 -2.50
CA VAL A 40 -7.60 1.37 -3.14
C VAL A 40 -8.57 0.83 -2.10
N VAL A 41 -9.80 0.50 -2.52
CA VAL A 41 -10.79 -0.14 -1.64
C VAL A 41 -10.42 -1.61 -1.43
N MET A 42 -10.42 -2.09 -0.18
CA MET A 42 -10.06 -3.49 0.12
C MET A 42 -10.98 -4.50 -0.58
N GLU A 43 -12.29 -4.23 -0.61
CA GLU A 43 -13.27 -5.09 -1.29
C GLU A 43 -13.18 -5.02 -2.81
N LYS A 44 -12.62 -3.93 -3.35
CA LYS A 44 -12.51 -3.66 -4.80
C LYS A 44 -11.16 -3.00 -5.11
N PRO A 45 -10.06 -3.78 -5.20
CA PRO A 45 -8.71 -3.25 -5.39
C PRO A 45 -8.48 -2.52 -6.73
N GLU A 46 -9.42 -2.65 -7.66
CA GLU A 46 -9.45 -1.92 -8.93
C GLU A 46 -9.88 -0.46 -8.75
N GLN A 47 -10.60 -0.16 -7.66
CA GLN A 47 -11.12 1.16 -7.36
C GLN A 47 -10.08 1.99 -6.59
N VAL A 48 -9.42 2.90 -7.30
CA VAL A 48 -8.49 3.87 -6.72
C VAL A 48 -9.27 5.04 -6.12
N VAL A 49 -9.11 5.28 -4.83
CA VAL A 49 -9.77 6.38 -4.11
C VAL A 49 -8.88 7.60 -3.92
N ALA A 50 -7.56 7.40 -3.87
CA ALA A 50 -6.58 8.49 -3.75
C ALA A 50 -5.20 8.05 -4.26
N LYS A 51 -4.35 9.02 -4.62
CA LYS A 51 -2.91 8.84 -4.87
C LYS A 51 -2.14 9.25 -3.63
N VAL A 52 -1.04 8.59 -3.32
CA VAL A 52 -0.16 9.02 -2.23
C VAL A 52 0.80 10.09 -2.74
N HIS A 53 1.05 11.12 -1.92
CA HIS A 53 1.99 12.18 -2.25
C HIS A 53 3.42 11.61 -2.49
N PRO A 54 4.16 12.09 -3.50
CA PRO A 54 5.49 11.58 -3.83
C PRO A 54 6.49 11.70 -2.67
N ASP A 55 6.35 12.71 -1.81
CA ASP A 55 7.24 12.88 -0.64
C ASP A 55 7.16 11.69 0.34
N ASP A 56 6.00 11.06 0.45
CA ASP A 56 5.79 9.90 1.30
C ASP A 56 6.17 8.58 0.61
N SER A 57 6.46 8.62 -0.70
CA SER A 57 6.80 7.42 -1.48
C SER A 57 8.11 6.79 -1.00
N LYS A 58 9.06 7.59 -0.50
CA LYS A 58 10.31 7.07 0.09
C LYS A 58 10.06 6.25 1.35
N THR A 59 9.15 6.72 2.21
CA THR A 59 8.76 6.01 3.43
C THR A 59 8.09 4.69 3.08
N LEU A 60 7.16 4.71 2.13
CA LEU A 60 6.51 3.50 1.64
C LEU A 60 7.51 2.54 0.98
N ASP A 61 8.43 3.03 0.15
CA ASP A 61 9.45 2.20 -0.46
C ASP A 61 10.29 1.47 0.58
N THR A 62 10.69 2.14 1.67
CA THR A 62 11.41 1.51 2.77
C THR A 62 10.58 0.42 3.43
N ILE A 63 9.30 0.71 3.75
CA ILE A 63 8.38 -0.26 4.38
C ILE A 63 8.15 -1.49 3.48
N PHE A 64 7.89 -1.27 2.19
CA PHE A 64 7.67 -2.36 1.24
C PHE A 64 8.95 -3.16 0.99
N LYS A 65 10.12 -2.51 0.96
CA LYS A 65 11.42 -3.21 0.85
C LYS A 65 11.71 -4.06 2.07
N SER A 66 11.55 -3.52 3.29
CA SER A 66 11.78 -4.27 4.52
C SER A 66 10.81 -5.44 4.65
N ALA A 67 9.52 -5.23 4.38
CA ALA A 67 8.53 -6.30 4.38
C ALA A 67 8.85 -7.41 3.35
N HIS A 68 9.34 -7.03 2.16
CA HIS A 68 9.76 -8.01 1.15
C HIS A 68 11.04 -8.76 1.54
N GLN A 69 12.00 -8.09 2.18
CA GLN A 69 13.22 -8.70 2.71
C GLN A 69 12.88 -9.70 3.83
N ASP A 70 12.11 -9.29 4.83
CA ASP A 70 11.68 -10.14 5.95
C ASP A 70 10.94 -11.39 5.45
N PHE A 71 10.07 -11.23 4.44
CA PHE A 71 9.37 -12.36 3.82
C PHE A 71 10.31 -13.29 3.04
N SER A 72 11.28 -12.73 2.32
CA SER A 72 12.28 -13.51 1.59
C SER A 72 13.17 -14.30 2.54
N ASP A 73 13.58 -13.70 3.66
CA ASP A 73 14.40 -14.34 4.68
C ASP A 73 13.64 -15.46 5.39
N GLN A 74 12.35 -15.27 5.72
CA GLN A 74 11.50 -16.34 6.24
C GLN A 74 11.36 -17.52 5.25
N LEU A 75 11.25 -17.26 3.95
CA LEU A 75 11.21 -18.31 2.93
C LEU A 75 12.53 -19.10 2.83
N VAL A 76 13.66 -18.43 3.05
CA VAL A 76 14.99 -19.06 3.07
C VAL A 76 15.17 -19.91 4.33
N GLU A 77 14.78 -19.39 5.50
CA GLU A 77 14.88 -20.11 6.79
C GLU A 77 14.01 -21.38 6.81
N HIS A 78 12.81 -21.34 6.23
CA HIS A 78 11.91 -22.49 6.18
C HIS A 78 12.31 -23.57 5.17
N LYS A 79 13.13 -23.27 4.15
CA LYS A 79 13.67 -24.30 3.23
C LYS A 79 14.78 -25.16 3.87
N GLY A 80 15.35 -24.74 5.00
CA GLY A 80 16.38 -25.50 5.72
C GLY A 80 15.87 -26.63 6.63
N LYS A 81 14.55 -26.71 6.89
CA LYS A 81 13.94 -27.67 7.84
C LYS A 81 13.13 -28.80 7.18
N VAL A 82 13.35 -29.10 5.90
CA VAL A 82 12.84 -30.35 5.32
C VAL A 82 13.87 -31.45 5.53
N PRO A 83 13.62 -32.46 6.39
CA PRO A 83 14.49 -33.62 6.45
C PRO A 83 14.39 -34.31 5.09
N ARG A 84 15.52 -34.39 4.37
CA ARG A 84 15.63 -35.26 3.20
C ARG A 84 15.38 -36.70 3.71
N LYS A 85 14.25 -37.28 3.31
CA LYS A 85 13.99 -38.70 3.44
C LYS A 85 14.81 -39.48 2.43
#